data_AF-A0A285PDZ3-F1
#
_entry.id   AF-A0A285PDZ3-F1
#
_cell.length_a   1.000
_cell.length_b   1.000
_cell.length_c   1.000
_cell.angle_alpha   90.00
_cell.angle_beta   90.00
_cell.angle_gamma   90.00
#
_symmetry.space_group_name_H-M   'P 1'
#
loop_
_entity.id
_entity.type
_entity.pdbx_description
1 polymer ?
#
loop_
_entity_poly.entity_id
_entity_poly.type
_entity_poly.pdbx_seq_one_letter_code
_entity_poly.pdbx_strand_id
1 'polypeptide(L)'
;MLELRIIRNLLSALFMIFCMNMAPTTVIANEIYTPKRGTEERTDVLNAIRPLIEARVGPPVEFVVDRLRIYQDWVFAVVNPQRPGGIAINKTDKNYRLSEFQDGLHTYVLLKYAYKRWNIVDYAIGPTDVFWEGDPLYEQFPRNFIY
;
A
#
# COMPACT_ATOMS: atom_id res chain seq x y z
N MET A 1 -49.60 -29.03 31.46
CA MET A 1 -48.27 -28.71 32.04
C MET A 1 -47.13 -29.52 31.40
N LEU A 2 -47.34 -30.78 30.96
CA LEU A 2 -46.33 -31.57 30.22
C LEU A 2 -45.96 -30.98 28.84
N GLU A 3 -46.95 -30.55 28.05
CA GLU A 3 -46.77 -30.01 26.68
C GLU A 3 -45.85 -28.78 26.62
N LEU A 4 -45.99 -27.84 27.55
CA LEU A 4 -45.11 -26.66 27.64
C LEU A 4 -43.65 -27.03 27.92
N ARG A 5 -43.42 -28.13 28.64
CA ARG A 5 -42.09 -28.63 29.01
C ARG A 5 -41.39 -29.25 27.79
N ILE A 6 -42.15 -29.93 26.93
CA ILE A 6 -41.65 -30.57 25.70
C ILE A 6 -41.28 -29.50 24.65
N ILE A 7 -42.15 -28.51 24.46
CA ILE A 7 -41.93 -27.38 23.53
C ILE A 7 -40.69 -26.57 23.94
N ARG A 8 -40.53 -26.28 25.24
CA ARG A 8 -39.33 -25.61 25.76
C ARG A 8 -38.06 -26.40 25.47
N ASN A 9 -38.07 -27.70 25.69
CA ASN A 9 -36.91 -28.56 25.45
C ASN A 9 -36.56 -28.65 23.96
N LEU A 10 -37.57 -28.70 23.08
CA LEU A 10 -37.39 -28.67 21.62
C LEU A 10 -36.82 -27.34 21.13
N LEU A 11 -37.33 -26.21 21.65
CA LEU A 11 -36.79 -24.88 21.36
C LEU A 11 -35.34 -24.72 21.84
N SER A 12 -35.02 -25.24 23.03
CA SER A 12 -33.65 -25.25 23.54
C SER A 12 -32.71 -26.10 22.68
N ALA A 13 -33.15 -27.27 22.24
CA ALA A 13 -32.37 -28.15 21.36
C ALA A 13 -32.13 -27.51 19.98
N LEU A 14 -33.13 -26.86 19.41
CA LEU A 14 -33.03 -26.17 18.12
C LEU A 14 -32.07 -24.96 18.19
N PHE A 15 -32.12 -24.20 19.28
CA PHE A 15 -31.19 -23.10 19.55
C PHE A 15 -29.75 -23.58 19.69
N MET A 16 -29.53 -24.72 20.35
CA MET A 16 -28.19 -25.29 20.55
C MET A 16 -27.55 -25.78 19.24
N ILE A 17 -28.35 -26.36 18.34
CA ILE A 17 -27.91 -26.77 17.00
C ILE A 17 -27.57 -25.55 16.13
N PHE A 18 -28.35 -24.46 16.24
CA PHE A 18 -28.04 -23.21 15.54
C PHE A 18 -26.71 -22.60 16.00
N CYS A 19 -26.42 -22.61 17.31
CA CYS A 19 -25.13 -22.14 17.84
C CYS A 19 -23.95 -23.02 17.41
N MET A 20 -24.13 -24.33 17.24
CA MET A 20 -23.07 -25.25 16.80
C MET A 20 -22.65 -25.09 15.32
N ASN A 21 -23.47 -24.43 14.50
CA ASN A 21 -23.14 -24.16 13.09
C ASN A 21 -22.39 -22.84 12.87
N MET A 22 -22.14 -22.04 13.92
CA MET A 22 -21.22 -20.90 13.82
C MET A 22 -19.78 -21.41 13.83
N ALA A 23 -19.29 -21.84 12.67
CA ALA A 23 -17.86 -22.05 12.47
C ALA A 23 -17.12 -20.72 12.75
N PRO A 24 -16.03 -20.73 13.55
CA PRO A 24 -15.25 -19.53 13.77
C PRO A 24 -14.65 -19.09 12.44
N THR A 25 -15.07 -17.95 11.92
CA THR A 25 -14.37 -17.28 10.83
C THR A 25 -13.01 -16.84 11.37
N THR A 26 -11.96 -17.44 10.85
CA THR A 26 -10.60 -16.97 11.12
C THR A 26 -10.44 -15.58 10.51
N VAL A 27 -10.43 -14.57 11.36
CA VAL A 27 -10.01 -13.22 10.96
C VAL A 27 -8.50 -13.29 10.75
N ILE A 28 -8.07 -13.37 9.49
CA ILE A 28 -6.66 -13.15 9.14
C ILE A 28 -6.40 -11.66 9.39
N ALA A 29 -5.61 -11.36 10.42
CA ALA A 29 -5.12 -10.00 10.64
C ALA A 29 -4.26 -9.61 9.43
N ASN A 30 -4.65 -8.55 8.72
CA ASN A 30 -3.87 -8.04 7.60
C ASN A 30 -2.61 -7.37 8.16
N GLU A 31 -1.50 -8.10 8.13
CA GLU A 31 -0.21 -7.61 8.61
C GLU A 31 0.35 -6.58 7.62
N ILE A 32 0.84 -5.47 8.17
CA ILE A 32 1.62 -4.51 7.40
C ILE A 32 3.05 -5.03 7.34
N TYR A 33 3.57 -5.22 6.14
CA TYR A 33 4.92 -5.74 5.94
C TYR A 33 5.70 -5.00 4.87
N THR A 34 7.02 -5.19 4.88
CA THR A 34 7.91 -4.69 3.83
C THR A 34 8.40 -5.88 3.00
N PRO A 35 8.19 -5.89 1.67
CA PRO A 35 8.71 -6.94 0.83
C PRO A 35 10.24 -6.93 0.84
N LYS A 36 10.83 -8.11 1.03
CA LYS A 36 12.28 -8.29 1.18
C LYS A 36 13.02 -7.81 -0.06
N ARG A 37 14.26 -7.36 0.11
CA ARG A 37 15.13 -7.01 -1.03
C ARG A 37 15.34 -8.23 -1.92
N GLY A 38 15.28 -8.04 -3.23
CA GLY A 38 15.45 -9.10 -4.23
C GLY A 38 14.22 -9.97 -4.49
N THR A 39 13.08 -9.73 -3.84
CA THR A 39 11.84 -10.44 -4.19
C THR A 39 11.21 -9.88 -5.46
N GLU A 40 10.44 -10.72 -6.15
CA GLU A 40 9.66 -10.34 -7.32
C GLU A 40 8.66 -9.23 -6.97
N GLU A 41 7.91 -9.37 -5.89
CA GLU A 41 6.94 -8.35 -5.44
C GLU A 41 7.57 -6.96 -5.23
N ARG A 42 8.74 -6.89 -4.58
CA ARG A 42 9.46 -5.62 -4.42
C ARG A 42 9.86 -5.05 -5.77
N THR A 43 10.31 -5.91 -6.67
CA THR A 43 10.73 -5.53 -8.03
C THR A 43 9.55 -4.99 -8.83
N ASP A 44 8.38 -5.64 -8.76
CA ASP A 44 7.16 -5.24 -9.44
C ASP A 44 6.63 -3.90 -8.98
N VAL A 45 6.62 -3.67 -7.65
CA VAL A 45 6.22 -2.36 -7.10
C VAL A 45 7.15 -1.26 -7.61
N LEU A 46 8.47 -1.46 -7.50
CA LEU A 46 9.43 -0.44 -7.94
C LEU A 46 9.39 -0.22 -9.45
N ASN A 47 9.13 -1.26 -10.24
CA ASN A 47 8.94 -1.14 -11.68
C ASN A 47 7.64 -0.42 -12.05
N ALA A 48 6.59 -0.51 -11.23
CA ALA A 48 5.37 0.28 -11.44
C ALA A 48 5.61 1.79 -11.22
N ILE A 49 6.53 2.14 -10.30
CA ILE A 49 6.90 3.54 -10.03
C ILE A 49 7.87 4.10 -11.08
N ARG A 50 8.76 3.26 -11.62
CA ARG A 50 9.88 3.70 -12.48
C ARG A 50 9.48 4.60 -13.66
N PRO A 51 8.45 4.28 -14.46
CA PRO A 51 8.07 5.11 -15.60
C PRO A 51 7.68 6.54 -15.23
N LEU A 52 7.04 6.73 -14.07
CA LEU A 52 6.68 8.06 -13.56
C LEU A 52 7.91 8.95 -13.41
N ILE A 53 9.01 8.38 -12.92
CA ILE A 53 10.25 9.13 -12.65
C ILE A 53 11.10 9.25 -13.91
N GLU A 54 11.22 8.19 -14.70
CA GLU A 54 11.98 8.23 -15.96
C GLU A 54 11.42 9.26 -16.94
N ALA A 55 10.12 9.53 -16.91
CA ALA A 55 9.51 10.62 -17.67
C ALA A 55 10.04 12.02 -17.28
N ARG A 56 10.58 12.19 -16.07
CA ARG A 56 11.04 13.48 -15.50
C ARG A 56 12.54 13.66 -15.43
N VAL A 57 13.30 12.57 -15.54
CA VAL A 57 14.77 12.62 -15.40
C VAL A 57 15.48 11.79 -16.46
N GLY A 58 14.74 11.11 -17.33
CA GLY A 58 15.27 10.16 -18.30
C GLY A 58 15.66 8.80 -17.67
N PRO A 59 15.59 7.71 -18.43
CA PRO A 59 16.12 6.41 -18.01
C PRO A 59 17.66 6.38 -18.09
N PRO A 60 18.32 5.43 -17.40
CA PRO A 60 17.77 4.51 -16.40
C PRO A 60 17.65 5.18 -15.02
N VAL A 61 16.67 4.73 -14.23
CA VAL A 61 16.52 5.09 -12.81
C VAL A 61 16.64 3.84 -11.96
N GLU A 62 17.27 3.94 -10.80
CA GLU A 62 17.20 3.03 -9.66
C GLU A 62 16.61 3.77 -8.44
N PHE A 63 16.18 3.03 -7.42
CA PHE A 63 15.56 3.62 -6.24
C PHE A 63 16.33 3.26 -4.97
N VAL A 64 16.70 4.28 -4.20
CA VAL A 64 16.83 4.14 -2.75
C VAL A 64 15.41 4.10 -2.19
N VAL A 65 15.15 3.15 -1.30
CA VAL A 65 13.82 2.94 -0.72
C VAL A 65 13.88 3.31 0.76
N ASP A 66 13.24 4.42 1.09
CA ASP A 66 13.14 4.94 2.46
C ASP A 66 11.97 4.30 3.20
N ARG A 67 10.86 4.07 2.49
CA ARG A 67 9.69 3.34 3.00
C ARG A 67 9.07 2.50 1.89
N LEU A 68 8.68 1.29 2.25
CA LEU A 68 7.90 0.43 1.39
C LEU A 68 7.06 -0.50 2.26
N ARG A 69 5.76 -0.26 2.30
CA ARG A 69 4.84 -1.02 3.13
C ARG A 69 3.68 -1.51 2.29
N ILE A 70 3.28 -2.75 2.52
CA ILE A 70 2.14 -3.38 1.91
C ILE A 70 1.09 -3.60 2.99
N TYR A 71 -0.15 -3.25 2.67
CA TYR A 71 -1.33 -3.54 3.48
C TYR A 71 -2.44 -3.99 2.55
N GLN A 72 -2.83 -5.27 2.65
CA GLN A 72 -3.78 -5.88 1.71
C GLN A 72 -3.29 -5.72 0.25
N ASP A 73 -4.11 -5.11 -0.61
CA ASP A 73 -3.86 -4.79 -2.00
C ASP A 73 -3.29 -3.37 -2.20
N TRP A 74 -2.78 -2.73 -1.15
CA TRP A 74 -2.23 -1.38 -1.21
C TRP A 74 -0.75 -1.34 -0.86
N VAL A 75 -0.04 -0.39 -1.49
CA VAL A 75 1.34 -0.04 -1.19
C VAL A 75 1.43 1.45 -0.87
N PHE A 76 2.14 1.77 0.20
CA PHE A 76 2.70 3.11 0.41
C PHE A 76 4.22 3.04 0.29
N ALA A 77 4.76 3.77 -0.68
CA ALA A 77 6.18 3.79 -0.98
C ALA A 77 6.73 5.22 -0.89
N VAL A 78 7.92 5.33 -0.31
CA VAL A 78 8.73 6.55 -0.31
C VAL A 78 10.10 6.16 -0.85
N VAL A 79 10.46 6.74 -2.00
CA VAL A 79 11.65 6.40 -2.75
C VAL A 79 12.41 7.63 -3.19
N ASN A 80 13.73 7.52 -3.23
CA ASN A 80 14.61 8.53 -3.79
C ASN A 80 15.27 7.98 -5.06
N PRO A 81 15.06 8.59 -6.23
CA PRO A 81 15.64 8.09 -7.46
C PRO A 81 17.12 8.43 -7.59
N GLN A 82 17.86 7.50 -8.16
CA GLN A 82 19.28 7.61 -8.49
C GLN A 82 19.55 6.95 -9.84
N ARG A 83 20.76 7.09 -10.36
CA ARG A 83 21.26 6.30 -11.48
C ARG A 83 21.82 4.97 -10.97
N PRO A 84 22.02 3.99 -11.88
CA PRO A 84 22.65 2.72 -11.54
C PRO A 84 23.94 2.87 -10.75
N GLY A 85 24.07 2.09 -9.69
CA GLY A 85 25.26 2.11 -8.83
C GLY A 85 25.32 3.30 -7.87
N GLY A 86 24.21 4.02 -7.65
CA GLY A 86 24.15 5.10 -6.66
C GLY A 86 24.55 6.48 -7.16
N ILE A 87 24.72 6.65 -8.47
CA ILE A 87 25.13 7.95 -9.03
C ILE A 87 23.94 8.93 -8.92
N ALA A 88 24.19 10.14 -8.42
CA ALA A 88 23.15 11.16 -8.29
C ALA A 88 22.59 11.59 -9.65
N ILE A 89 21.30 11.91 -9.70
CA ILE A 89 20.67 12.47 -10.90
C ILE A 89 21.15 13.90 -11.10
N ASN A 90 21.70 14.20 -12.28
CA ASN A 90 22.14 15.54 -12.62
C ASN A 90 20.94 16.46 -12.91
N LYS A 91 20.83 17.55 -12.15
CA LYS A 91 19.76 18.55 -12.29
C LYS A 91 19.90 19.45 -13.53
N THR A 92 21.07 19.47 -14.16
CA THR A 92 21.31 20.23 -15.40
C THR A 92 21.03 19.42 -16.67
N ASP A 93 20.63 18.15 -16.53
CA ASP A 93 20.26 17.33 -17.67
C ASP A 93 19.02 17.90 -18.36
N LYS A 94 18.98 17.89 -19.69
CA LYS A 94 17.83 18.38 -20.48
C LYS A 94 16.51 17.66 -20.14
N ASN A 95 16.60 16.42 -19.66
CA ASN A 95 15.45 15.63 -19.26
C ASN A 95 14.97 15.96 -17.85
N TYR A 96 15.78 16.64 -17.03
CA TYR A 96 15.44 16.98 -15.65
C TYR A 96 14.33 18.04 -15.62
N ARG A 97 13.16 17.67 -15.10
CA ARG A 97 11.99 18.54 -15.02
C ARG A 97 11.41 18.51 -13.62
N LEU A 98 11.61 19.60 -12.87
CA LEU A 98 10.91 19.88 -11.62
C LEU A 98 10.27 21.28 -11.67
N SER A 99 9.14 21.41 -11.00
CA SER A 99 8.53 22.68 -10.64
C SER A 99 9.37 23.39 -9.56
N GLU A 100 9.37 24.72 -9.57
CA GLU A 100 10.03 25.55 -8.55
C GLU A 100 9.49 25.30 -7.13
N PHE A 101 8.28 24.75 -7.03
CA PHE A 101 7.62 24.42 -5.77
C PHE A 101 7.91 22.98 -5.29
N GLN A 102 8.83 22.25 -5.93
CA GLN A 102 9.19 20.89 -5.53
C GLN A 102 10.52 20.83 -4.79
N ASP A 103 10.54 20.14 -3.65
CA ASP A 103 11.75 19.82 -2.87
C ASP A 103 12.42 18.54 -3.41
N GLY A 104 13.07 18.67 -4.57
CA GLY A 104 13.85 17.59 -5.17
C GLY A 104 12.99 16.45 -5.74
N LEU A 105 13.55 15.23 -5.71
CA LEU A 105 12.97 14.05 -6.37
C LEU A 105 12.43 13.00 -5.39
N HIS A 106 12.39 13.31 -4.10
CA HIS A 106 11.84 12.40 -3.10
C HIS A 106 10.39 12.11 -3.43
N THR A 107 10.08 10.85 -3.75
CA THR A 107 8.81 10.47 -4.38
C THR A 107 8.02 9.62 -3.41
N TYR A 108 6.79 10.06 -3.18
CA TYR A 108 5.80 9.36 -2.38
C TYR A 108 4.73 8.83 -3.31
N VAL A 109 4.37 7.55 -3.15
CA VAL A 109 3.44 6.88 -4.06
C VAL A 109 2.50 5.98 -3.28
N LEU A 110 1.21 6.13 -3.54
CA LEU A 110 0.17 5.19 -3.15
C LEU A 110 -0.17 4.33 -4.37
N LEU A 111 -0.04 3.00 -4.23
CA LEU A 111 -0.40 2.06 -5.30
C LEU A 111 -1.48 1.09 -4.83
N LYS A 112 -2.28 0.62 -5.79
CA LYS A 112 -3.24 -0.48 -5.60
C LYS A 112 -2.98 -1.62 -6.58
N TYR A 113 -2.99 -2.84 -6.08
CA TYR A 113 -2.91 -4.03 -6.89
C TYR A 113 -4.26 -4.31 -7.55
N ALA A 114 -4.31 -4.21 -8.88
CA ALA A 114 -5.51 -4.49 -9.65
C ALA A 114 -5.12 -4.98 -11.04
N TYR A 115 -5.91 -5.89 -11.61
CA TYR A 115 -5.66 -6.46 -12.94
C TYR A 115 -4.26 -7.09 -13.08
N LYS A 116 -3.80 -7.79 -12.02
CA LYS A 116 -2.51 -8.47 -11.94
C LYS A 116 -1.29 -7.53 -12.07
N ARG A 117 -1.42 -6.28 -11.63
CA ARG A 117 -0.34 -5.28 -11.62
C ARG A 117 -0.56 -4.24 -10.54
N TRP A 118 0.53 -3.61 -10.09
CA TRP A 118 0.47 -2.42 -9.26
C TRP A 118 0.15 -1.20 -10.11
N ASN A 119 -0.83 -0.41 -9.67
CA ASN A 119 -1.25 0.82 -10.35
C ASN A 119 -1.10 1.98 -9.39
N ILE A 120 -0.49 3.07 -9.86
CA ILE A 120 -0.40 4.32 -9.10
C ILE A 120 -1.80 4.89 -8.94
N VAL A 121 -2.23 5.11 -7.70
CA VAL A 121 -3.50 5.75 -7.35
C VAL A 121 -3.27 7.23 -7.08
N ASP A 122 -2.21 7.55 -6.35
CA ASP A 122 -1.83 8.92 -6.03
C ASP A 122 -0.31 9.00 -5.83
N TYR A 123 0.27 10.19 -6.03
CA TYR A 123 1.69 10.41 -5.85
C TYR A 123 2.04 11.88 -5.67
N ALA A 124 3.14 12.13 -4.98
CA ALA A 124 3.81 13.42 -4.96
C ALA A 124 5.31 13.26 -5.16
N ILE A 125 5.92 14.20 -5.87
CA ILE A 125 7.37 14.23 -6.10
C ILE A 125 7.87 15.54 -5.52
N GLY A 126 8.85 15.45 -4.61
CA GLY A 126 9.35 16.57 -3.84
C GLY A 126 8.25 17.39 -3.16
N PRO A 127 7.27 16.79 -2.46
CA PRO A 127 6.30 17.59 -1.71
C PRO A 127 7.04 18.38 -0.63
N THR A 128 6.65 19.64 -0.42
CA THR A 128 7.20 20.50 0.64
C THR A 128 6.57 20.26 2.00
N ASP A 129 5.48 19.49 2.05
CA ASP A 129 4.72 19.15 3.26
C ASP A 129 4.16 17.72 3.16
N VAL A 130 3.48 17.25 4.19
CA VAL A 130 2.82 15.96 4.29
C VAL A 130 1.58 15.93 3.38
N PHE A 131 1.78 15.69 2.08
CA PHE A 131 0.71 15.84 1.08
C PHE A 131 -0.51 14.91 1.26
N TRP A 132 -0.39 13.86 2.08
CA TRP A 132 -1.48 12.93 2.39
C TRP A 132 -2.29 13.31 3.64
N GLU A 133 -1.85 14.31 4.41
CA GLU A 133 -2.50 14.67 5.67
C GLU A 133 -3.85 15.38 5.43
N GLY A 134 -4.91 14.88 6.06
CA GLY A 134 -6.27 15.40 5.91
C GLY A 134 -6.96 15.03 4.60
N ASP A 135 -6.34 14.20 3.75
CA ASP A 135 -6.98 13.67 2.56
C ASP A 135 -7.79 12.40 2.90
N PRO A 136 -9.11 12.37 2.64
CA PRO A 136 -9.97 11.22 2.91
C PRO A 136 -9.51 9.91 2.26
N LEU A 137 -8.74 9.98 1.16
CA LEU A 137 -8.13 8.80 0.53
C LEU A 137 -7.19 8.07 1.49
N TYR A 138 -6.49 8.79 2.37
CA TYR A 138 -5.49 8.22 3.27
C TYR A 138 -6.06 7.87 4.64
N GLU A 139 -7.16 8.49 5.05
CA GLU A 139 -7.85 8.22 6.33
C GLU A 139 -8.38 6.79 6.46
N GLN A 140 -8.59 6.10 5.34
CA GLN A 140 -9.03 4.70 5.32
C GLN A 140 -7.95 3.70 5.77
N PHE A 141 -6.68 4.11 5.84
CA PHE A 141 -5.57 3.22 6.17
C PHE A 141 -5.14 3.29 7.64
N PRO A 142 -4.60 2.20 8.21
CA PRO A 142 -3.94 2.26 9.51
C PRO A 142 -2.81 3.30 9.52
N ARG A 143 -2.65 4.06 10.60
CA ARG A 143 -1.60 5.10 10.66
C ARG A 143 -0.19 4.57 10.43
N ASN A 144 0.13 3.38 10.93
CA ASN A 144 1.45 2.75 10.74
C ASN A 144 1.68 2.21 9.33
N PHE A 145 0.67 2.19 8.45
CA PHE A 145 0.87 1.97 7.02
C PHE A 145 1.49 3.23 6.38
N ILE A 146 0.95 4.40 6.71
CA ILE A 146 1.37 5.67 6.11
C ILE A 146 2.57 6.32 6.83
N TYR A 147 2.63 6.31 8.16
CA TYR A 147 3.68 6.95 9.01
C TYR A 147 4.71 5.95 9.52
#